data_AF-A0A376ZVM5-F1
#
_entry.id   AF-A0A376ZVM5-F1
#
_cell.length_a   1.000
_cell.length_b   1.000
_cell.length_c   1.000
_cell.angle_alpha   90.00
_cell.angle_beta   90.00
_cell.angle_gamma   90.00
#
_symmetry.space_group_name_H-M   'P 1'
#
loop_
_entity.id
_entity.type
_entity.pdbx_description
1 polymer ?
#
loop_
_entity_poly.entity_id
_entity_poly.type
_entity_poly.pdbx_seq_one_letter_code
_entity_poly.pdbx_strand_id
1 'polypeptide(L)' 'MNMVENMLDQAFKKLNPHEHPVLHSDQGWQYRMRRYQNILKEHGIKQSMSRKRQLSG' A
#
# COMPACT_ATOMS: atom_id res chain seq x y z
N MET A 1 -8.19 9.84 11.39
CA MET A 1 -7.34 9.71 10.19
C MET A 1 -6.03 9.08 10.62
N ASN A 2 -5.76 7.84 10.19
CA ASN A 2 -4.51 7.14 10.51
C ASN A 2 -3.37 7.71 9.67
N MET A 3 -2.14 7.74 10.18
CA MET A 3 -0.95 8.31 9.49
C MET A 3 -0.76 7.72 8.09
N VAL A 4 -1.13 6.44 7.92
CA VAL A 4 -1.07 5.71 6.64
C VAL A 4 -1.99 6.31 5.56
N GLU A 5 -3.20 6.75 5.93
CA GLU A 5 -4.15 7.35 4.97
C GLU A 5 -3.68 8.72 4.48
N ASN A 6 -3.12 9.52 5.38
CA ASN A 6 -2.56 10.83 5.00
C ASN A 6 -1.35 10.67 4.06
N MET A 7 -0.49 9.67 4.30
CA MET A 7 0.63 9.36 3.42
C MET A 7 0.14 8.92 2.03
N LEU A 8 -0.90 8.08 1.97
CA LEU A 8 -1.49 7.63 0.70
C LEU A 8 -2.11 8.80 -0.07
N ASP A 9 -2.88 9.67 0.60
CA ASP A 9 -3.47 10.86 -0.02
C ASP A 9 -2.41 11.78 -0.65
N GLN A 10 -1.31 12.02 0.07
CA GLN A 10 -0.17 12.79 -0.44
C GLN A 10 0.49 12.11 -1.64
N ALA A 11 0.58 10.78 -1.65
CA ALA A 11 1.13 10.03 -2.78
C ALA A 11 0.22 10.11 -4.00
N PHE A 12 -1.10 9.97 -3.83
CA PHE A 12 -2.07 9.99 -4.92
C PHE A 12 -2.12 11.35 -5.62
N LYS A 13 -2.01 12.44 -4.86
CA LYS A 13 -1.94 13.81 -5.41
C LYS A 13 -0.75 14.05 -6.34
N LYS A 14 0.28 13.21 -6.28
CA LYS A 14 1.48 13.31 -7.13
C LYS A 14 1.40 12.41 -8.36
N LEU A 15 0.43 11.50 -8.43
CA LEU A 15 0.29 10.57 -9.54
C LEU A 15 -0.49 11.20 -10.68
N ASN A 16 0.02 11.03 -11.90
CA ASN A 16 -0.71 11.35 -13.11
C ASN A 16 -1.80 10.30 -13.37
N PRO A 17 -2.91 10.64 -14.06
CA PRO A 17 -4.03 9.71 -14.29
C PRO A 17 -3.68 8.39 -14.99
N HIS A 18 -2.55 8.33 -15.69
CA HIS A 18 -2.08 7.14 -16.41
C HIS A 18 -0.99 6.36 -15.66
N GLU A 19 -0.60 6.81 -14.47
CA GLU A 19 0.40 6.16 -13.65
C GLU A 19 -0.26 5.11 -12.73
N HIS A 20 0.19 3.87 -12.87
CA HIS A 20 -0.26 2.75 -12.04
C HIS A 20 0.94 2.10 -11.36
N PRO A 21 1.54 2.78 -10.36
CA PRO A 21 2.74 2.29 -9.72
C PRO A 21 2.48 1.00 -8.93
N VAL A 22 3.56 0.27 -8.69
CA VAL A 22 3.56 -0.84 -7.73
C VAL A 22 4.03 -0.31 -6.38
N LEU A 23 3.20 -0.47 -5.35
CA LEU A 23 3.57 -0.11 -3.98
C LEU A 23 4.20 -1.31 -3.28
N HIS A 24 5.47 -1.18 -2.93
CA HIS A 24 6.17 -2.18 -2.13
C HIS A 24 5.92 -1.93 -0.65
N SER A 25 5.11 -2.79 -0.04
CA SER A 25 4.81 -2.74 1.40
C SER A 25 5.42 -3.95 2.13
N ASP A 26 5.65 -3.79 3.43
CA ASP A 26 5.96 -4.93 4.30
C ASP A 26 4.69 -5.74 4.65
N GLN A 27 4.86 -6.88 5.34
CA GLN A 27 3.73 -7.74 5.74
C GLN A 27 3.08 -7.34 7.08
N GLY A 28 3.27 -6.12 7.54
CA GLY A 28 2.64 -5.57 8.74
C GLY A 28 1.11 -5.68 8.68
N TRP A 29 0.48 -5.86 9.84
CA TRP A 29 -0.97 -6.07 9.93
C TRP A 29 -1.78 -4.95 9.27
N GLN A 30 -1.28 -3.71 9.34
CA GLN A 30 -1.94 -2.53 8.79
C GLN A 30 -2.07 -2.62 7.26
N TYR A 31 -1.03 -3.07 6.56
CA TYR A 31 -1.02 -3.21 5.11
C TYR A 31 -1.81 -4.43 4.60
N ARG A 32 -2.13 -5.36 5.50
CA ARG A 32 -2.99 -6.52 5.20
C ARG A 32 -4.48 -6.21 5.32
N MET A 33 -4.86 -5.08 5.92
CA MET A 33 -6.27 -4.74 6.13
C MET A 33 -7.00 -4.53 4.80
N ARG A 34 -8.24 -5.00 4.71
CA ARG A 34 -9.09 -4.81 3.52
C ARG A 34 -9.26 -3.34 3.14
N ARG A 35 -9.39 -2.46 4.14
CA ARG A 35 -9.49 -1.01 3.92
C ARG A 35 -8.28 -0.47 3.16
N TYR A 36 -7.08 -0.86 3.56
CA TYR A 36 -5.84 -0.46 2.90
C TYR A 36 -5.80 -0.96 1.45
N GLN A 37 -6.13 -2.23 1.23
CA GLN A 37 -6.17 -2.84 -0.10
C GLN A 37 -7.19 -2.16 -1.03
N ASN A 38 -8.36 -1.80 -0.51
CA ASN A 38 -9.40 -1.13 -1.28
C ASN A 38 -8.94 0.26 -1.74
N ILE A 39 -8.34 1.05 -0.84
CA ILE A 39 -7.83 2.39 -1.17
C ILE A 39 -6.80 2.30 -2.30
N LEU A 40 -5.88 1.34 -2.26
CA LEU A 40 -4.90 1.15 -3.32
C LEU A 40 -5.56 0.77 -4.65
N LYS A 41 -6.55 -0.14 -4.61
CA LYS A 41 -7.26 -0.61 -5.80
C LYS A 41 -8.06 0.52 -6.47
N GLU A 42 -8.73 1.37 -5.68
CA GLU A 42 -9.47 2.54 -6.16
C GLU A 42 -8.57 3.52 -6.94
N HIS A 43 -7.29 3.59 -6.56
CA HIS A 43 -6.30 4.46 -7.22
C HIS A 43 -5.44 3.72 -8.26
N GLY A 44 -5.81 2.48 -8.64
CA GLY A 44 -5.09 1.70 -9.65
C GLY A 44 -3.70 1.24 -9.23
N ILE A 45 -3.40 1.23 -7.93
CA ILE A 45 -2.09 0.87 -7.39
C ILE A 45 -2.07 -0.61 -7.05
N LYS A 46 -1.05 -1.32 -7.55
CA LYS A 46 -0.84 -2.73 -7.22
C LYS A 46 0.10 -2.83 -6.03
N GLN A 47 -0.31 -3.49 -4.97
CA GLN A 47 0.60 -3.78 -3.86
C GLN A 47 1.49 -5.00 -4.16
N SER A 48 2.76 -4.93 -3.78
CA SER A 48 3.70 -6.05 -3.80
C SER A 48 4.30 -6.22 -2.40
N MET A 49 3.94 -7.30 -1.71
CA MET A 49 4.47 -7.60 -0.38
C MET A 49 5.65 -8.59 -0.47
N SER A 50 6.79 -8.25 0.14
CA SER A 50 7.92 -9.17 0.24
C SER A 50 7.63 -10.30 1.24
N ARG A 51 8.26 -11.48 1.09
CA ARG A 51 8.08 -12.59 2.03
C ARG A 51 8.66 -12.25 3.40
N LYS A 52 7.87 -12.39 4.47
CA LYS A 52 8.40 -12.41 5.84
C LYS A 52 9.49 -13.48 5.93
N ARG A 53 10.71 -13.09 6.31
CA ARG A 53 11.69 -14.04 6.80
C ARG A 53 11.12 -14.64 8.08
N GLN A 54 10.64 -15.87 7.99
CA GLN A 54 10.39 -16.68 9.17
C GLN A 54 11.77 -16.99 9.73
N LEU A 55 12.20 -16.23 10.75
CA LEU A 55 13.28 -16.67 11.61
C LEU A 55 12.74 -17.88 12.36
N SER A 56 12.97 -19.06 11.80
CA SER A 56 13.03 -20.29 12.57
C SER A 56 14.27 -20.19 13.45
N GLY A 57 14.07 -19.83 14.71
CA GLY A 57 15.05 -19.83 15.78
C GLY A 57 14.36 -20.28 17.05
#